data_AF-R4G5X0-F1
#
_entry.id   AF-R4G5X0-F1
#
_cell.length_a   1.000
_cell.length_b   1.000
_cell.length_c   1.000
_cell.angle_alpha   90.00
_cell.angle_beta   90.00
_cell.angle_gamma   90.00
#
_symmetry.space_group_name_H-M   'P 1'
#
loop_
_entity.id
_entity.type
_entity.pdbx_description
1 polymer ?
#
loop_
_entity_poly.entity_id
_entity_poly.type
_entity_poly.pdbx_seq_one_letter_code
_entity_poly.pdbx_strand_id
1 'polypeptide(L)'
;FFEKPKHMYVTHSRYEGRPGVCREFYFTKHSNGSLSFNYDFNGNGKPEGLINSYTMNCTGTKNSYKKGKISLVCYQKFDWNKHLGHIEFEDYEDEEVKEVGEEVVKKAKDNAKNYDRKLSLKLTVLSTDYKEYALIHMCVKITLKGKKFFADNYVVFNIQEDAKLPEVLKTKFKEYGWEEDTFVTREMCKNAGSKKKV
;
A
#
# COMPACT_ATOMS: atom_id res chain seq x y z
N PHE A 1 -8.68 13.28 -2.69
CA PHE A 1 -9.30 11.99 -2.37
C PHE A 1 -9.19 11.68 -0.88
N PHE A 2 -7.97 11.57 -0.36
CA PHE A 2 -7.62 11.07 0.99
C PHE A 2 -8.09 11.87 2.22
N GLU A 3 -9.00 12.84 2.06
CA GLU A 3 -9.49 13.65 3.19
C GLU A 3 -10.81 13.13 3.78
N LYS A 4 -11.61 12.40 2.98
CA LYS A 4 -12.94 11.93 3.39
C LYS A 4 -12.96 10.48 3.86
N PRO A 5 -12.48 9.49 3.09
CA PRO A 5 -12.49 8.12 3.55
C PRO A 5 -11.39 7.91 4.59
N LYS A 6 -11.78 7.38 5.76
CA LYS A 6 -10.82 7.00 6.83
C LYS A 6 -10.28 5.58 6.65
N HIS A 7 -11.03 4.72 5.94
CA HIS A 7 -10.72 3.31 5.71
C HIS A 7 -11.16 2.93 4.29
N MET A 8 -10.33 2.17 3.59
CA MET A 8 -10.56 1.70 2.22
C MET A 8 -10.02 0.28 2.06
N TYR A 9 -10.69 -0.51 1.22
CA TYR A 9 -10.25 -1.84 0.81
C TYR A 9 -9.64 -1.79 -0.58
N VAL A 10 -8.63 -2.63 -0.84
CA VAL A 10 -8.23 -2.91 -2.22
C VAL A 10 -9.17 -3.96 -2.80
N THR A 11 -9.92 -3.61 -3.84
CA THR A 11 -10.85 -4.55 -4.49
C THR A 11 -10.20 -5.22 -5.70
N HIS A 12 -9.28 -4.53 -6.36
CA HIS A 12 -8.54 -5.02 -7.51
C HIS A 12 -7.07 -4.61 -7.44
N SER A 13 -6.15 -5.48 -7.85
CA SER A 13 -4.72 -5.17 -7.93
C SER A 13 -4.08 -5.80 -9.15
N ARG A 14 -3.14 -5.09 -9.77
CA ARG A 14 -2.31 -5.60 -10.87
C ARG A 14 -0.84 -5.66 -10.41
N TYR A 15 -0.16 -6.72 -10.83
CA TYR A 15 1.25 -7.06 -10.56
C TYR A 15 1.59 -7.63 -9.17
N GLU A 16 0.95 -7.23 -8.07
CA GLU A 16 1.32 -7.72 -6.72
C GLU A 16 0.45 -8.86 -6.17
N GLY A 17 -0.51 -9.39 -6.95
CA GLY A 17 -1.29 -10.57 -6.56
C GLY A 17 -1.99 -10.45 -5.20
N ARG A 18 -1.93 -11.51 -4.38
CA ARG A 18 -2.59 -11.57 -3.07
C ARG A 18 -2.08 -10.50 -2.09
N PRO A 19 -0.75 -10.28 -1.91
CA PRO A 19 -0.25 -9.18 -1.08
C PRO A 19 -0.72 -7.81 -1.52
N GLY A 20 -1.01 -7.61 -2.81
CA GLY A 20 -1.54 -6.36 -3.36
C GLY A 20 -3.02 -6.15 -3.04
N VAL A 21 -3.86 -7.16 -3.31
CA VAL A 21 -5.33 -7.02 -3.21
C VAL A 21 -5.89 -7.28 -1.82
N CYS A 22 -5.20 -8.02 -0.97
CA CYS A 22 -5.62 -8.26 0.42
C CYS A 22 -5.08 -7.17 1.37
N ARG A 23 -5.13 -5.92 0.93
CA ARG A 23 -4.72 -4.76 1.73
C ARG A 23 -5.92 -3.93 2.18
N GLU A 24 -5.73 -3.28 3.31
CA GLU A 24 -6.64 -2.27 3.83
C GLU A 24 -5.85 -1.01 4.14
N PHE A 25 -6.42 0.14 3.79
CA PHE A 25 -5.77 1.44 3.90
C PHE A 25 -6.51 2.32 4.89
N TYR A 26 -5.76 2.95 5.77
CA TYR A 26 -6.24 3.89 6.76
C TYR A 26 -5.61 5.26 6.57
N PHE A 27 -6.47 6.27 6.50
CA PHE A 27 -6.08 7.64 6.21
C PHE A 27 -6.33 8.51 7.43
N THR A 28 -5.30 9.24 7.86
CA THR A 28 -5.41 10.18 8.97
C THR A 28 -4.80 11.52 8.58
N LYS A 29 -5.60 12.58 8.67
CA LYS A 29 -5.14 13.96 8.57
C LYS A 29 -4.86 14.49 9.96
N HIS A 30 -3.63 14.94 10.18
CA HIS A 30 -3.21 15.48 11.47
C HIS A 30 -3.48 16.97 11.55
N SER A 31 -3.61 17.51 12.78
CA SER A 31 -3.87 18.92 13.03
C SER A 31 -2.78 19.86 12.48
N ASN A 32 -1.53 19.39 12.43
CA ASN A 32 -0.40 20.09 11.82
C ASN A 32 -0.41 20.04 10.27
N GLY A 33 -1.41 19.41 9.66
CA GLY A 33 -1.57 19.31 8.21
C GLY A 33 -0.80 18.19 7.54
N SER A 34 -0.05 17.35 8.26
CA SER A 34 0.54 16.14 7.69
C SER A 34 -0.53 15.06 7.43
N LEU A 35 -0.24 14.16 6.50
CA LEU A 35 -1.09 13.03 6.13
C LEU A 35 -0.38 11.73 6.51
N SER A 36 -1.07 10.88 7.27
CA SER A 36 -0.68 9.49 7.46
C SER A 36 -1.49 8.59 6.53
N PHE A 37 -0.77 7.68 5.89
CA PHE A 37 -1.25 6.71 4.94
C PHE A 37 -0.76 5.35 5.41
N ASN A 38 -1.57 4.68 6.22
CA ASN A 38 -1.19 3.39 6.79
C ASN A 38 -1.91 2.30 6.03
N TYR A 39 -1.28 1.15 5.89
CA TYR A 39 -1.97 -0.02 5.35
C TYR A 39 -1.40 -1.30 5.89
N ASP A 40 -2.23 -2.32 5.95
CA ASP A 40 -1.84 -3.66 6.35
C ASP A 40 -2.15 -4.66 5.26
N PHE A 41 -1.39 -5.74 5.28
CA PHE A 41 -1.75 -7.01 4.69
C PHE A 41 -1.89 -7.98 5.85
N ASN A 42 -3.13 -8.31 6.20
CA ASN A 42 -3.42 -9.40 7.13
C ASN A 42 -3.66 -10.64 6.27
N GLY A 43 -2.74 -11.61 6.26
CA GLY A 43 -2.82 -12.79 5.40
C GLY A 43 -4.06 -13.68 5.59
N ASN A 44 -5.04 -13.27 6.42
CA ASN A 44 -6.29 -13.98 6.68
C ASN A 44 -6.04 -15.44 7.09
N GLY A 45 -5.03 -15.65 7.93
CA GLY A 45 -4.61 -16.97 8.41
C GLY A 45 -3.80 -17.81 7.41
N LYS A 46 -3.48 -17.28 6.22
CA LYS A 46 -2.62 -17.95 5.24
C LYS A 46 -1.43 -17.07 4.85
N PRO A 47 -0.18 -17.54 5.07
CA PRO A 47 1.01 -16.81 4.65
C PRO A 47 1.11 -16.72 3.14
N GLU A 48 1.70 -15.63 2.66
CA GLU A 48 2.20 -15.50 1.29
C GLU A 48 3.73 -15.58 1.32
N GLY A 49 4.28 -16.68 0.80
CA GLY A 49 5.72 -16.95 0.91
C GLY A 49 6.16 -16.98 2.38
N LEU A 50 7.11 -16.11 2.74
CA LEU A 50 7.65 -16.01 4.10
C LEU A 50 6.81 -15.13 5.04
N ILE A 51 5.75 -14.49 4.55
CA ILE A 51 5.08 -13.40 5.26
C ILE A 51 3.68 -13.86 5.70
N ASN A 52 3.41 -13.84 7.01
CA ASN A 52 2.06 -14.04 7.55
C ASN A 52 1.22 -12.78 7.38
N SER A 53 1.79 -11.64 7.76
CA SER A 53 1.17 -10.33 7.65
C SER A 53 2.24 -9.24 7.61
N TYR A 54 1.86 -8.01 7.25
CA TYR A 54 2.70 -6.85 7.51
C TYR A 54 1.87 -5.59 7.71
N THR A 55 2.46 -4.61 8.38
CA THR A 55 1.93 -3.26 8.53
C THR A 55 2.89 -2.26 7.92
N MET A 56 2.33 -1.28 7.22
CA MET A 56 3.01 -0.12 6.67
C MET A 56 2.51 1.13 7.37
N ASN A 57 3.43 1.94 7.87
CA ASN A 57 3.16 3.26 8.40
C ASN A 57 3.82 4.30 7.51
N CYS A 58 3.04 5.02 6.70
CA CYS A 58 3.57 6.06 5.82
C CYS A 58 3.15 7.44 6.28
N THR A 59 4.07 8.40 6.16
CA THR A 59 3.80 9.81 6.44
C THR A 59 4.23 10.68 5.27
N GLY A 60 3.40 11.68 4.95
CA GLY A 60 3.67 12.73 3.97
C GLY A 60 3.24 14.11 4.48
N THR A 61 3.72 15.15 3.81
CA THR A 61 3.32 16.56 4.02
C THR A 61 2.38 17.05 2.91
N LYS A 62 1.79 18.25 3.09
CA LYS A 62 1.06 18.94 2.02
C LYS A 62 1.91 19.21 0.77
N ASN A 63 3.22 19.44 0.93
CA ASN A 63 4.15 19.70 -0.18
C ASN A 63 4.46 18.44 -1.01
N SER A 64 4.23 17.26 -0.44
CA SER A 64 4.33 16.00 -1.18
C SER A 64 3.24 15.85 -2.24
N TYR A 65 2.17 16.67 -2.20
CA TYR A 65 1.10 16.63 -3.18
C TYR A 65 1.39 17.56 -4.36
N LYS A 66 1.77 16.99 -5.52
CA LYS A 66 1.94 17.74 -6.77
C LYS A 66 1.16 17.05 -7.89
N LYS A 67 0.12 17.71 -8.42
CA LYS A 67 -0.69 17.24 -9.57
C LYS A 67 -1.15 15.77 -9.46
N GLY A 68 -1.66 15.37 -8.28
CA GLY A 68 -2.15 14.00 -8.05
C GLY A 68 -1.07 12.96 -7.70
N LYS A 69 0.20 13.37 -7.61
CA LYS A 69 1.32 12.55 -7.11
C LYS A 69 1.62 12.84 -5.65
N ILE A 70 1.98 11.81 -4.90
CA ILE A 70 2.33 11.88 -3.48
C ILE A 70 3.61 11.08 -3.23
N SER A 71 4.61 11.72 -2.63
CA SER A 71 5.79 11.04 -2.08
C SER A 71 5.62 10.83 -0.59
N LEU A 72 5.83 9.60 -0.12
CA LEU A 72 5.66 9.21 1.27
C LEU A 72 6.91 8.50 1.79
N VAL A 73 7.25 8.75 3.05
CA VAL A 73 8.24 7.94 3.78
C VAL A 73 7.47 6.91 4.59
N CYS A 74 7.78 5.64 4.37
CA CYS A 74 7.12 4.54 5.05
C CYS A 74 8.07 3.69 5.87
N TYR A 75 7.52 3.10 6.92
CA TYR A 75 8.16 2.09 7.75
C TYR A 75 7.32 0.82 7.67
N GLN A 76 7.96 -0.30 7.35
CA GLN A 76 7.32 -1.59 7.19
C GLN A 76 7.73 -2.53 8.32
N LYS A 77 6.73 -3.22 8.88
CA LYS A 77 6.94 -4.28 9.87
C LYS A 77 6.28 -5.55 9.37
N PHE A 78 7.04 -6.63 9.28
CA PHE A 78 6.60 -7.95 8.88
C PHE A 78 6.33 -8.83 10.09
N ASP A 79 5.30 -9.64 10.00
CA ASP A 79 5.14 -10.85 10.77
C ASP A 79 5.60 -12.02 9.90
N TRP A 80 6.80 -12.50 10.17
CA TRP A 80 7.42 -13.58 9.41
C TRP A 80 6.87 -14.94 9.82
N ASN A 81 6.71 -15.82 8.84
CA ASN A 81 6.46 -17.23 9.10
C ASN A 81 7.71 -17.88 9.71
N LYS A 82 7.68 -18.08 11.02
CA LYS A 82 8.79 -18.65 11.82
C LYS A 82 9.33 -19.98 11.28
N HIS A 83 8.51 -20.76 10.56
CA HIS A 83 8.93 -22.04 9.98
C HIS A 83 9.72 -21.89 8.67
N LEU A 84 9.59 -20.75 7.98
CA LEU A 84 10.21 -20.53 6.68
C LEU A 84 11.39 -19.53 6.73
N GLY A 85 11.58 -18.86 7.87
CA GLY A 85 12.67 -17.90 8.10
C GLY A 85 12.25 -16.44 7.87
N HIS A 86 13.23 -15.55 7.77
CA HIS A 86 13.03 -14.12 7.54
C HIS A 86 14.06 -13.57 6.54
N ILE A 87 13.80 -12.38 6.01
CA ILE A 87 14.74 -11.65 5.14
C ILE A 87 15.24 -10.43 5.90
N GLU A 88 16.56 -10.28 5.98
CA GLU A 88 17.18 -9.03 6.43
C GLU A 88 17.21 -8.01 5.29
N PHE A 89 16.69 -6.82 5.55
CA PHE A 89 16.73 -5.69 4.63
C PHE A 89 17.88 -4.76 4.99
N GLU A 90 18.52 -4.18 3.97
CA GLU A 90 19.53 -3.13 4.19
C GLU A 90 18.85 -1.80 4.52
N ASP A 91 19.48 -1.01 5.37
CA ASP A 91 19.00 0.33 5.72
C ASP A 91 18.90 1.21 4.46
N TYR A 92 17.69 1.71 4.23
CA TYR A 92 17.38 2.55 3.08
C TYR A 92 17.73 4.01 3.37
N GLU A 93 18.87 4.46 2.85
CA GLU A 93 19.22 5.88 2.75
C GLU A 93 18.96 6.36 1.31
N ASP A 94 17.90 7.15 1.13
CA ASP A 94 17.61 7.84 -0.13
C ASP A 94 17.63 9.35 0.11
N GLU A 95 18.29 10.07 -0.79
CA GLU A 95 18.37 11.53 -0.80
C GLU A 95 16.99 12.18 -0.99
N GLU A 96 16.02 11.48 -1.61
CA GLU A 96 14.63 11.96 -1.73
C GLU A 96 13.92 12.14 -0.38
N VAL A 97 14.40 11.49 0.69
CA VAL A 97 13.87 11.71 2.06
C VAL A 97 14.13 13.15 2.52
N LYS A 98 15.15 13.83 1.95
CA LYS A 98 15.45 15.24 2.24
C LYS A 98 14.34 16.19 1.79
N GLU A 99 13.48 15.80 0.83
CA GLU A 99 12.35 16.63 0.37
C GLU A 99 11.13 16.59 1.31
N VAL A 100 11.04 15.61 2.22
CA VAL A 100 9.84 15.39 3.06
C VAL A 100 9.86 16.22 4.35
N GLY A 101 10.97 16.94 4.61
CA GLY A 101 11.18 17.79 5.78
C GLY A 101 11.59 17.01 7.02
N GLU A 102 12.58 17.52 7.77
CA GLU A 102 13.21 16.85 8.92
C GLU A 102 12.21 16.48 10.04
N GLU A 103 11.16 17.29 10.21
CA GLU A 103 10.14 17.09 11.25
C GLU A 103 9.28 15.84 10.99
N VAL A 104 8.98 15.53 9.73
CA VAL A 104 8.25 14.31 9.34
C VAL A 104 9.10 13.07 9.54
N VAL A 105 10.39 13.17 9.20
CA VAL A 105 11.35 12.08 9.41
C VAL A 105 11.49 11.77 10.90
N LYS A 106 11.52 12.80 11.77
CA LYS A 106 11.63 12.61 13.24
C LYS A 106 10.41 11.91 13.83
N LYS A 107 9.18 12.36 13.53
CA LYS A 107 7.95 11.68 13.99
C LYS A 107 7.82 10.25 13.48
N ALA A 108 8.24 10.01 12.23
CA ALA A 108 8.21 8.66 11.67
C ALA A 108 9.31 7.76 12.29
N LYS A 109 10.45 8.34 12.69
CA LYS A 109 11.52 7.66 13.44
C LYS A 109 11.14 7.31 14.88
N ASP A 110 10.33 8.13 15.56
CA ASP A 110 9.88 7.81 16.93
C ASP A 110 8.96 6.58 16.97
N ASN A 111 8.28 6.28 15.86
CA ASN A 111 7.57 5.02 15.66
C ASN A 111 8.53 3.87 15.23
N ALA A 112 9.67 4.17 14.60
CA ALA A 112 10.49 3.23 13.82
C ALA A 112 11.29 2.17 14.61
N LYS A 113 11.34 2.21 15.96
CA LYS A 113 12.15 1.25 16.76
C LYS A 113 11.72 -0.23 16.64
N ASN A 114 10.59 -0.51 15.99
CA ASN A 114 10.00 -1.84 15.83
C ASN A 114 9.78 -2.27 14.36
N TYR A 115 10.45 -1.61 13.40
CA TYR A 115 10.19 -1.80 11.97
C TYR A 115 11.39 -2.44 11.27
N ASP A 116 11.12 -3.37 10.35
CA ASP A 116 12.15 -4.15 9.65
C ASP A 116 12.78 -3.36 8.49
N ARG A 117 12.09 -2.36 7.94
CA ARG A 117 12.62 -1.55 6.84
C ARG A 117 11.97 -0.18 6.72
N LYS A 118 12.74 0.78 6.22
CA LYS A 118 12.29 2.09 5.72
C LYS A 118 12.22 2.07 4.19
N LEU A 119 11.24 2.73 3.58
CA LEU A 119 11.11 2.82 2.12
C LEU A 119 10.47 4.14 1.66
N SER A 120 10.75 4.52 0.43
CA SER A 120 10.05 5.60 -0.28
C SER A 120 8.89 5.01 -1.10
N LEU A 121 7.68 5.52 -0.87
CA LEU A 121 6.48 5.15 -1.61
C LEU A 121 6.00 6.35 -2.42
N LYS A 122 5.89 6.18 -3.73
CA LYS A 122 5.28 7.14 -4.64
C LYS A 122 3.89 6.67 -5.01
N LEU A 123 2.89 7.52 -4.81
CA LEU A 123 1.50 7.29 -5.19
C LEU A 123 1.08 8.25 -6.28
N THR A 124 0.31 7.79 -7.26
CA THR A 124 -0.35 8.65 -8.24
C THR A 124 -1.83 8.30 -8.32
N VAL A 125 -2.71 9.29 -8.10
CA VAL A 125 -4.15 9.13 -8.31
C VAL A 125 -4.43 9.21 -9.82
N LEU A 126 -4.85 8.11 -10.43
CA LEU A 126 -5.12 8.02 -11.87
C LEU A 126 -6.59 8.29 -12.22
N SER A 127 -7.50 7.93 -11.31
CA SER A 127 -8.94 8.20 -11.43
C SER A 127 -9.62 8.10 -10.06
N THR A 128 -10.60 8.93 -9.76
CA THR A 128 -11.37 8.88 -8.51
C THR A 128 -12.63 9.72 -8.62
N ASP A 129 -13.68 9.33 -7.91
CA ASP A 129 -14.91 10.10 -7.71
C ASP A 129 -14.91 10.97 -6.44
N TYR A 130 -13.79 10.97 -5.69
CA TYR A 130 -13.66 11.66 -4.41
C TYR A 130 -14.57 11.15 -3.28
N LYS A 131 -15.25 10.01 -3.45
CA LYS A 131 -16.23 9.48 -2.51
C LYS A 131 -16.06 7.99 -2.24
N GLU A 132 -16.19 7.16 -3.27
CA GLU A 132 -16.31 5.72 -3.10
C GLU A 132 -15.07 4.98 -3.60
N TYR A 133 -14.41 5.47 -4.66
CA TYR A 133 -13.31 4.74 -5.29
C TYR A 133 -12.12 5.61 -5.67
N ALA A 134 -10.96 4.97 -5.79
CA ALA A 134 -9.81 5.52 -6.48
C ALA A 134 -8.98 4.43 -7.18
N LEU A 135 -8.55 4.70 -8.42
CA LEU A 135 -7.49 3.98 -9.09
C LEU A 135 -6.16 4.67 -8.77
N ILE A 136 -5.24 3.95 -8.14
CA ILE A 136 -3.96 4.45 -7.68
C ILE A 136 -2.84 3.62 -8.31
N HIS A 137 -1.81 4.30 -8.82
CA HIS A 137 -0.50 3.68 -9.06
C HIS A 137 0.36 3.86 -7.82
N MET A 138 0.93 2.77 -7.32
CA MET A 138 1.89 2.72 -6.23
C MET A 138 3.22 2.24 -6.79
N CYS A 139 4.30 2.93 -6.44
CA CYS A 139 5.67 2.52 -6.79
C CYS A 139 6.54 2.59 -5.53
N VAL A 140 7.15 1.46 -5.19
CA VAL A 140 8.09 1.37 -4.06
C VAL A 140 9.47 1.06 -4.60
N LYS A 141 10.47 1.82 -4.14
CA LYS A 141 11.88 1.53 -4.39
C LYS A 141 12.44 0.71 -3.23
N ILE A 142 13.07 -0.42 -3.56
CA ILE A 142 13.60 -1.39 -2.61
C ILE A 142 15.08 -1.58 -2.92
N THR A 143 15.92 -1.57 -1.89
CA THR A 143 17.32 -1.99 -2.01
C THR A 143 17.48 -3.31 -1.28
N LEU A 144 18.04 -4.31 -1.95
CA LEU A 144 18.34 -5.61 -1.36
C LEU A 144 19.70 -6.08 -1.85
N LYS A 145 20.65 -6.29 -0.94
CA LYS A 145 22.02 -6.74 -1.25
C LYS A 145 22.72 -5.83 -2.25
N GLY A 146 22.62 -4.51 -2.06
CA GLY A 146 23.16 -3.49 -2.96
C GLY A 146 22.44 -3.35 -4.32
N LYS A 147 21.43 -4.18 -4.62
CA LYS A 147 20.64 -4.10 -5.86
C LYS A 147 19.35 -3.32 -5.63
N LYS A 148 19.02 -2.42 -6.56
CA LYS A 148 17.80 -1.60 -6.53
C LYS A 148 16.71 -2.28 -7.37
N PHE A 149 15.52 -2.39 -6.77
CA PHE A 149 14.31 -2.93 -7.38
C PHE A 149 13.19 -1.91 -7.28
N PHE A 150 12.28 -1.95 -8.25
CA PHE A 150 11.03 -1.20 -8.21
C PHE A 150 9.89 -2.21 -8.14
N ALA A 151 8.99 -2.01 -7.18
CA ALA A 151 7.74 -2.73 -7.08
C ALA A 151 6.62 -1.78 -7.51
N ASP A 152 6.06 -2.04 -8.68
CA ASP A 152 4.92 -1.31 -9.24
C ASP A 152 3.63 -2.06 -8.95
N ASN A 153 2.60 -1.33 -8.52
CA ASN A 153 1.25 -1.86 -8.35
C ASN A 153 0.22 -0.84 -8.81
N TYR A 154 -0.79 -1.32 -9.54
CA TYR A 154 -2.01 -0.55 -9.80
C TYR A 154 -3.15 -1.15 -8.98
N VAL A 155 -3.72 -0.34 -8.08
CA VAL A 155 -4.74 -0.77 -7.14
C VAL A 155 -6.03 0.04 -7.32
N VAL A 156 -7.16 -0.64 -7.20
CA VAL A 156 -8.47 0.00 -7.07
C VAL A 156 -8.86 -0.05 -5.60
N PHE A 157 -8.97 1.12 -4.99
CA PHE A 157 -9.51 1.29 -3.66
C PHE A 157 -11.03 1.47 -3.74
N ASN A 158 -11.75 0.86 -2.79
CA ASN A 158 -13.17 1.13 -2.58
C ASN A 158 -13.52 1.17 -1.08
N ILE A 159 -14.53 1.97 -0.69
CA ILE A 159 -15.07 1.98 0.68
C ILE A 159 -15.82 0.69 1.03
N GLN A 160 -16.34 -0.01 0.03
CA GLN A 160 -16.99 -1.31 0.18
C GLN A 160 -16.01 -2.43 -0.16
N GLU A 161 -15.90 -3.42 0.73
CA GLU A 161 -14.90 -4.48 0.64
C GLU A 161 -15.04 -5.33 -0.64
N ASP A 162 -16.26 -5.65 -1.02
CA ASP A 162 -16.61 -6.52 -2.14
C ASP A 162 -17.12 -5.74 -3.36
N ALA A 163 -16.77 -4.45 -3.46
CA ALA A 163 -17.19 -3.63 -4.57
C ALA A 163 -16.67 -4.18 -5.91
N LYS A 164 -17.58 -4.29 -6.86
CA LYS A 164 -17.25 -4.57 -8.27
C LYS A 164 -16.45 -3.41 -8.86
N LEU A 165 -15.76 -3.67 -9.96
CA LEU A 165 -15.02 -2.64 -10.70
C LEU A 165 -15.99 -1.54 -11.19
N PRO A 166 -15.79 -0.26 -10.81
CA PRO A 166 -16.60 0.84 -11.31
C PRO A 166 -16.55 0.94 -12.85
N GLU A 167 -17.70 1.14 -13.51
CA GLU A 167 -17.80 1.19 -14.98
C GLU A 167 -16.86 2.22 -15.62
N VAL A 168 -16.67 3.37 -14.97
CA VAL A 168 -15.73 4.41 -15.39
C VAL A 168 -14.27 3.92 -15.45
N LEU A 169 -13.89 2.96 -14.60
CA LEU A 169 -12.55 2.38 -14.62
C LEU A 169 -12.37 1.40 -15.78
N LYS A 170 -13.44 0.77 -16.29
CA LYS A 170 -13.35 -0.08 -17.49
C LYS A 170 -12.94 0.73 -18.71
N THR A 171 -13.52 1.92 -18.88
CA THR A 171 -13.09 2.87 -19.92
C THR A 171 -11.63 3.30 -19.69
N LYS A 172 -11.27 3.60 -18.45
CA LYS A 172 -9.90 3.99 -18.11
C LYS A 172 -8.87 2.88 -18.37
N PHE A 173 -9.23 1.62 -18.13
CA PHE A 173 -8.36 0.47 -18.40
C PHE A 173 -8.11 0.34 -19.90
N LYS A 174 -9.13 0.51 -20.74
CA LYS A 174 -8.99 0.54 -22.20
C LYS A 174 -8.04 1.64 -22.68
N GLU A 175 -8.10 2.85 -22.09
CA GLU A 175 -7.16 3.94 -22.42
C GLU A 175 -5.69 3.57 -22.14
N TYR A 176 -5.45 2.73 -21.15
CA TYR A 176 -4.11 2.22 -20.81
C TYR A 176 -3.75 0.91 -21.52
N GLY A 177 -4.63 0.36 -22.37
CA GLY A 177 -4.44 -0.94 -23.01
C GLY A 177 -4.43 -2.09 -21.99
N TRP A 178 -5.24 -2.00 -20.94
CA TRP A 178 -5.34 -3.00 -19.90
C TRP A 178 -6.64 -3.80 -20.03
N GLU A 179 -6.52 -5.12 -19.93
CA GLU A 179 -7.66 -6.02 -19.80
C GLU A 179 -8.05 -6.17 -18.32
N GLU A 180 -9.35 -6.25 -18.03
CA GLU A 180 -9.87 -6.34 -16.65
C GLU A 180 -9.36 -7.58 -15.91
N ASP A 181 -9.19 -8.70 -16.61
CA ASP A 181 -8.71 -9.98 -16.07
C ASP A 181 -7.22 -9.97 -15.67
N THR A 182 -6.47 -8.95 -16.07
CA THR A 182 -5.09 -8.73 -15.60
C THR A 182 -5.01 -8.22 -14.17
N PHE A 183 -6.15 -7.83 -13.59
CA PHE A 183 -6.28 -7.45 -12.19
C PHE A 183 -6.84 -8.61 -11.38
N VAL A 184 -6.10 -9.02 -10.35
CA VAL A 184 -6.63 -9.95 -9.35
C VAL A 184 -7.68 -9.26 -8.47
N THR A 185 -8.71 -9.99 -8.06
CA THR A 185 -9.82 -9.47 -7.25
C THR A 185 -9.68 -9.85 -5.78
N ARG A 186 -10.27 -9.05 -4.89
CA ARG A 186 -10.25 -9.29 -3.43
C ARG A 186 -10.94 -10.60 -3.03
N GLU A 187 -11.73 -11.21 -3.91
CA GLU A 187 -12.32 -12.53 -3.65
C GLU A 187 -11.26 -13.58 -3.30
N MET A 188 -10.03 -13.45 -3.83
CA MET A 188 -8.92 -14.35 -3.49
C MET A 188 -8.51 -14.28 -2.00
N CYS A 189 -8.90 -13.20 -1.30
CA CYS A 189 -8.68 -13.03 0.13
C CYS A 189 -9.69 -13.81 0.98
N LYS A 190 -10.86 -14.19 0.42
CA LYS A 190 -11.97 -14.85 1.12
C LYS A 190 -11.80 -16.37 1.29
N ASN A 191 -10.70 -16.96 0.81
CA ASN A 191 -10.40 -18.38 0.97
C ASN A 191 -9.16 -18.61 1.86
N ALA A 192 -9.38 -18.84 3.17
CA ALA A 192 -8.52 -19.62 4.07
C ALA A 192 -9.11 -19.79 5.50
N GLY A 193 -10.44 -19.95 5.65
CA GLY A 193 -11.06 -19.92 6.98
C GLY A 193 -12.37 -20.69 7.17
N SER A 194 -12.78 -21.59 6.25
CA SER A 194 -13.74 -22.62 6.63
C SER A 194 -13.04 -23.58 7.59
N LYS A 195 -13.03 -23.22 8.88
CA LYS A 195 -12.78 -24.19 9.94
C LYS A 195 -13.65 -25.39 9.64
N LYS A 196 -13.05 -26.57 9.38
CA LYS A 196 -13.75 -27.82 9.66
C LYS A 196 -14.25 -27.67 11.10
N LYS A 197 -15.56 -27.60 11.27
CA LYS A 197 -16.18 -27.94 12.55
C LYS A 197 -15.71 -29.37 12.83
N VAL A 198 -14.79 -29.51 13.78
CA VAL A 198 -14.62 -30.77 14.50
C VAL A 198 -15.76 -30.83 15.49
#